data_AF-A0A3D2DNV9-F1
#
_entry.id   AF-A0A3D2DNV9-F1
#
_cell.length_a   1.000
_cell.length_b   1.000
_cell.length_c   1.000
_cell.angle_alpha   90.00
_cell.angle_beta   90.00
_cell.angle_gamma   90.00
#
_symmetry.space_group_name_H-M   'P 1'
#
loop_
_entity.id
_entity.type
_entity.pdbx_description
1 polymer ?
#
loop_
_entity_poly.entity_id
_entity_poly.type
_entity_poly.pdbx_seq_one_letter_code
_entity_poly.pdbx_strand_id
1 'polypeptide(L)'
;MSDATVAPKDVLEAAKGKDVDIVLDMNGYKWTINGNNIQADNLKDINLAVDTDSDAIPDDVISELAGNNPVKQISLAYSGDFGFKASLTYNIGSEYAGKYGNLYYYDSTGRMIFQNAGAIDADGNISLNFSHASEYAVVIADYAVTTENADNTATGGIATGDSTPIALYAVLCVMAIALAGIAAVTRKKNV
;
A
#
# COMPACT_ATOMS: atom_id res chain seq x y z
N MET A 1 -11.38 0.22 26.53
CA MET A 1 -11.07 -0.64 25.37
C MET A 1 -9.89 0.01 24.69
N SER A 2 -8.66 -0.35 25.06
CA SER A 2 -7.46 0.41 24.66
C SER A 2 -6.47 -0.38 23.79
N ASP A 3 -6.76 -1.64 23.49
CA ASP A 3 -5.85 -2.54 22.75
C ASP A 3 -6.57 -3.26 21.60
N ALA A 4 -7.68 -2.70 21.11
CA ALA A 4 -8.46 -3.33 20.05
C ALA A 4 -7.77 -3.18 18.70
N THR A 5 -7.13 -4.24 18.23
CA THR A 5 -6.47 -4.28 16.91
C THR A 5 -7.30 -4.97 15.83
N VAL A 6 -8.50 -5.46 16.18
CA VAL A 6 -9.33 -6.25 15.27
C VAL A 6 -10.41 -5.38 14.62
N ALA A 7 -10.47 -5.38 13.29
CA ALA A 7 -11.58 -4.86 12.51
C ALA A 7 -12.72 -5.91 12.52
N PRO A 8 -13.88 -5.62 13.13
CA PRO A 8 -14.96 -6.60 13.24
C PRO A 8 -15.64 -6.83 11.89
N LYS A 9 -15.86 -8.10 11.56
CA LYS A 9 -16.56 -8.53 10.34
C LYS A 9 -17.88 -7.79 10.14
N ASP A 10 -18.71 -7.72 11.18
CA ASP A 10 -20.06 -7.16 11.09
C ASP A 10 -20.04 -5.68 10.69
N VAL A 11 -19.01 -4.93 11.13
CA VAL A 11 -18.81 -3.53 10.76
C VAL A 11 -18.38 -3.41 9.30
N LEU A 12 -17.47 -4.28 8.85
CA LEU A 12 -17.02 -4.33 7.45
C LEU A 12 -18.18 -4.70 6.51
N GLU A 13 -18.99 -5.69 6.86
CA GLU A 13 -20.18 -6.08 6.11
C GLU A 13 -21.21 -4.95 6.05
N ALA A 14 -21.43 -4.25 7.17
CA ALA A 14 -22.36 -3.13 7.23
C ALA A 14 -21.91 -1.95 6.36
N ALA A 15 -20.61 -1.72 6.17
CA ALA A 15 -20.08 -0.65 5.34
C ALA A 15 -19.91 -1.03 3.86
N LYS A 16 -19.85 -2.32 3.52
CA LYS A 16 -19.58 -2.80 2.15
C LYS A 16 -20.49 -2.13 1.11
N GLY A 17 -19.87 -1.54 0.09
CA GLY A 17 -20.55 -0.87 -1.03
C GLY A 17 -21.20 0.47 -0.68
N LYS A 18 -20.88 1.04 0.50
CA LYS A 18 -21.35 2.36 0.93
C LYS A 18 -20.19 3.34 0.92
N ASP A 19 -20.47 4.58 0.54
CA ASP A 19 -19.51 5.68 0.64
C ASP A 19 -19.43 6.22 2.07
N VAL A 20 -18.83 5.42 2.95
CA VAL A 20 -18.60 5.72 4.36
C VAL A 20 -17.21 5.27 4.75
N ASP A 21 -16.54 6.05 5.59
CA ASP A 21 -15.23 5.71 6.13
C ASP A 21 -15.37 5.07 7.52
N ILE A 22 -14.80 3.87 7.68
CA ILE A 22 -14.53 3.27 8.97
C ILE A 22 -13.15 3.75 9.40
N VAL A 23 -13.08 4.47 10.52
CA VAL A 23 -11.81 4.90 11.12
C VAL A 23 -11.60 4.11 12.41
N LEU A 24 -10.51 3.34 12.45
CA LEU A 24 -10.09 2.55 13.61
C LEU A 24 -8.85 3.21 14.21
N ASP A 25 -8.98 3.75 15.42
CA ASP A 25 -7.88 4.35 16.18
C ASP A 25 -7.29 3.31 17.14
N MET A 26 -6.05 2.90 16.92
CA MET A 26 -5.41 1.75 17.58
C MET A 26 -4.23 2.15 18.46
N ASN A 27 -4.28 3.35 19.07
CA ASN A 27 -3.26 3.86 19.99
C ASN A 27 -1.83 3.83 19.42
N GLY A 28 -1.56 4.75 18.50
CA GLY A 28 -0.24 4.92 17.85
C GLY A 28 -0.35 4.98 16.32
N TYR A 29 -1.39 4.37 15.78
CA TYR A 29 -1.71 4.42 14.36
C TYR A 29 -3.22 4.34 14.13
N LYS A 30 -3.65 4.71 12.92
CA LYS A 30 -5.06 4.71 12.50
C LYS A 30 -5.21 3.97 11.19
N TRP A 31 -6.25 3.14 11.10
CA TRP A 31 -6.70 2.56 9.85
C TRP A 31 -7.94 3.29 9.35
N THR A 32 -7.95 3.64 8.07
CA THR A 32 -9.14 4.16 7.37
C THR A 32 -9.53 3.21 6.26
N ILE A 33 -10.79 2.75 6.27
CA ILE A 33 -11.35 1.83 5.29
C ILE A 33 -12.62 2.47 4.72
N ASN A 34 -12.61 2.81 3.44
CA ASN A 34 -13.83 3.26 2.76
C ASN A 34 -14.67 2.04 2.37
N GLY A 35 -15.98 2.09 2.63
CA GLY A 35 -16.90 0.99 2.33
C GLY A 35 -16.97 0.59 0.84
N ASN A 36 -16.69 1.52 -0.09
CA ASN A 36 -16.58 1.21 -1.52
C ASN A 36 -15.35 0.36 -1.86
N ASN A 37 -14.33 0.36 -1.00
CA ASN A 37 -13.11 -0.42 -1.19
C ASN A 37 -13.21 -1.84 -0.64
N ILE A 38 -14.36 -2.22 -0.06
CA ILE A 38 -14.61 -3.56 0.47
C ILE A 38 -15.16 -4.45 -0.65
N GLN A 39 -14.36 -5.42 -1.09
CA GLN A 39 -14.65 -6.22 -2.29
C GLN A 39 -14.91 -7.70 -1.97
N ALA A 40 -14.31 -8.23 -0.90
CA ALA A 40 -14.46 -9.65 -0.56
C ALA A 40 -15.91 -10.02 -0.19
N ASP A 41 -16.36 -11.18 -0.68
CA ASP A 41 -17.69 -11.72 -0.38
C ASP A 41 -17.77 -12.48 0.94
N ASN A 42 -16.64 -12.99 1.43
CA ASN A 42 -16.56 -13.70 2.69
C ASN A 42 -15.63 -12.97 3.66
N LEU A 43 -16.14 -11.87 4.22
CA LEU A 43 -15.43 -11.08 5.22
C LEU A 43 -15.26 -11.86 6.52
N LYS A 44 -14.16 -11.57 7.22
CA LYS A 44 -13.80 -12.14 8.51
C LYS A 44 -13.36 -11.01 9.43
N ASP A 45 -13.22 -11.33 10.72
CA ASP A 45 -12.49 -10.46 11.63
C ASP A 45 -11.03 -10.39 11.18
N ILE A 46 -10.51 -9.18 11.01
CA ILE A 46 -9.13 -8.97 10.54
C ILE A 46 -8.34 -8.31 11.65
N ASN A 47 -7.24 -8.95 12.06
CA ASN A 47 -6.28 -8.32 12.96
C ASN A 47 -5.42 -7.33 12.17
N LEU A 48 -5.52 -6.05 12.48
CA LEU A 48 -4.79 -4.95 11.85
C LEU A 48 -3.69 -4.41 12.78
N ALA A 49 -3.19 -5.26 13.68
CA ALA A 49 -2.02 -4.95 14.50
C ALA A 49 -0.80 -4.65 13.61
N VAL A 50 -0.12 -3.55 13.93
CA VAL A 50 1.07 -3.08 13.21
C VAL A 50 2.25 -3.08 14.16
N ASP A 51 3.34 -3.70 13.74
CA ASP A 51 4.66 -3.56 14.36
C ASP A 51 5.52 -2.66 13.48
N THR A 52 5.84 -1.45 13.95
CA THR A 52 6.63 -0.44 13.22
C THR A 52 8.13 -0.52 13.53
N ASP A 53 8.54 -1.40 14.44
CA ASP A 53 9.93 -1.60 14.86
C ASP A 53 10.45 -2.99 14.44
N SER A 54 9.86 -3.54 13.38
CA SER A 54 10.21 -4.84 12.83
C SER A 54 11.64 -4.89 12.27
N ASP A 55 12.22 -6.09 12.29
CA ASP A 55 13.49 -6.47 11.65
C ASP A 55 13.35 -7.74 10.78
N ALA A 56 12.13 -8.01 10.30
CA ALA A 56 11.80 -9.24 9.57
C ALA A 56 12.43 -9.34 8.17
N ILE A 57 12.74 -8.21 7.52
CA ILE A 57 13.36 -8.16 6.19
C ILE A 57 14.89 -8.14 6.35
N PRO A 58 15.62 -9.05 5.68
CA PRO A 58 17.08 -9.11 5.76
C PRO A 58 17.80 -7.80 5.38
N ASP A 59 18.87 -7.48 6.12
CA ASP A 59 19.63 -6.23 5.94
C ASP A 59 20.23 -6.06 4.54
N ASP A 60 20.63 -7.14 3.89
CA ASP A 60 21.16 -7.12 2.52
C ASP A 60 20.09 -6.71 1.51
N VAL A 61 18.86 -7.22 1.67
CA VAL A 61 17.69 -6.83 0.87
C VAL A 61 17.34 -5.36 1.08
N ILE A 62 17.35 -4.89 2.33
CA ILE A 62 17.10 -3.47 2.66
C ILE A 62 18.18 -2.57 2.06
N SER A 63 19.44 -2.98 2.15
CA SER A 63 20.58 -2.23 1.60
C SER A 63 20.51 -2.15 0.08
N GLU A 64 20.14 -3.24 -0.60
CA GLU A 64 19.93 -3.26 -2.05
C GLU A 64 18.77 -2.36 -2.47
N LEU A 65 17.67 -2.38 -1.72
CA LEU A 65 16.48 -1.57 -2.00
C LEU A 65 16.72 -0.07 -1.87
N ALA A 66 17.32 0.35 -0.74
CA ALA A 66 17.31 1.75 -0.32
C ALA A 66 18.66 2.46 -0.51
N GLY A 67 19.74 1.70 -0.70
CA GLY A 67 21.10 2.24 -0.70
C GLY A 67 21.39 2.97 0.62
N ASN A 68 21.58 4.29 0.53
CA ASN A 68 21.87 5.14 1.69
C ASN A 68 20.61 5.80 2.30
N ASN A 69 19.42 5.55 1.74
CA ASN A 69 18.19 6.16 2.26
C ASN A 69 17.77 5.49 3.57
N PRO A 70 17.24 6.25 4.55
CA PRO A 70 16.64 5.67 5.75
C PRO A 70 15.45 4.77 5.40
N VAL A 71 15.31 3.68 6.16
CA VAL A 71 14.20 2.72 6.00
C VAL A 71 13.55 2.46 7.34
N LYS A 72 12.22 2.34 7.34
CA LYS A 72 11.43 1.80 8.44
C LYS A 72 10.74 0.53 7.97
N GLN A 73 10.93 -0.58 8.68
CA GLN A 73 10.23 -1.82 8.39
C GLN A 73 8.89 -1.86 9.14
N ILE A 74 7.92 -2.55 8.56
CA ILE A 74 6.59 -2.72 9.15
C ILE A 74 6.16 -4.18 8.98
N SER A 75 5.74 -4.81 10.07
CA SER A 75 5.07 -6.11 10.05
C SER A 75 3.59 -5.95 10.37
N LEU A 76 2.76 -6.65 9.62
CA LEU A 76 1.32 -6.75 9.90
C LEU A 76 1.00 -8.16 10.40
N ALA A 77 0.42 -8.27 11.60
CA ALA A 77 0.29 -9.54 12.33
C ALA A 77 -0.63 -10.60 11.68
N TYR A 78 -1.43 -10.21 10.70
CA TYR A 78 -2.31 -11.13 9.96
C TYR A 78 -1.59 -11.73 8.76
N SER A 79 -2.04 -12.86 8.25
CA SER A 79 -1.48 -13.44 7.02
C SER A 79 -2.53 -13.47 5.92
N GLY A 80 -2.26 -12.78 4.82
CA GLY A 80 -3.08 -12.80 3.62
C GLY A 80 -3.96 -11.57 3.42
N ASP A 81 -4.87 -11.68 2.45
CA ASP A 81 -5.69 -10.57 1.98
C ASP A 81 -6.69 -10.09 3.04
N PHE A 82 -6.85 -8.77 3.12
CA PHE A 82 -7.88 -8.13 3.94
C PHE A 82 -9.27 -8.29 3.33
N GLY A 83 -9.35 -8.40 2.00
CA GLY A 83 -10.60 -8.30 1.26
C GLY A 83 -11.08 -6.86 1.04
N PHE A 84 -10.25 -5.88 1.40
CA PHE A 84 -10.48 -4.45 1.19
C PHE A 84 -9.16 -3.71 1.04
N LYS A 85 -9.20 -2.51 0.44
CA LYS A 85 -8.07 -1.56 0.48
C LYS A 85 -8.25 -0.61 1.67
N ALA A 86 -7.20 -0.45 2.46
CA ALA A 86 -7.18 0.41 3.63
C ALA A 86 -5.99 1.37 3.61
N SER A 87 -6.12 2.50 4.31
CA SER A 87 -5.02 3.43 4.56
C SER A 87 -4.56 3.31 6.01
N LEU A 88 -3.27 3.07 6.23
CA LEU A 88 -2.63 3.14 7.54
C LEU A 88 -1.96 4.50 7.68
N THR A 89 -2.36 5.25 8.70
CA THR A 89 -1.72 6.49 9.10
C THR A 89 -0.98 6.28 10.43
N TYR A 90 0.31 6.56 10.45
CA TYR A 90 1.14 6.45 11.65
C TYR A 90 2.25 7.49 11.62
N ASN A 91 2.88 7.74 12.78
CA ASN A 91 4.01 8.65 12.88
C ASN A 91 5.31 7.91 12.54
N ILE A 92 5.95 8.30 11.44
CA ILE A 92 7.22 7.71 10.99
C ILE A 92 8.45 8.48 11.52
N GLY A 93 8.24 9.71 12.00
CA GLY A 93 9.27 10.59 12.55
C GLY A 93 9.21 12.00 11.95
N SER A 94 9.14 13.01 12.82
CA SER A 94 9.11 14.43 12.43
C SER A 94 10.40 14.90 11.74
N GLU A 95 11.52 14.22 11.97
CA GLU A 95 12.80 14.43 11.28
C GLU A 95 12.72 14.17 9.77
N TYR A 96 11.67 13.47 9.32
CA TYR A 96 11.43 13.16 7.92
C TYR A 96 10.35 14.07 7.29
N ALA A 97 9.89 15.11 7.99
CA ALA A 97 8.89 16.04 7.49
C ALA A 97 9.29 16.63 6.11
N GLY A 98 8.32 16.68 5.19
CA GLY A 98 8.51 17.18 3.83
C GLY A 98 9.16 16.19 2.85
N LYS A 99 9.58 15.01 3.32
CA LYS A 99 10.03 13.89 2.49
C LYS A 99 8.84 13.00 2.09
N TYR A 100 9.14 11.94 1.36
CA TYR A 100 8.19 10.90 0.98
C TYR A 100 8.61 9.55 1.57
N GLY A 101 7.64 8.78 2.05
CA GLY A 101 7.83 7.36 2.33
C GLY A 101 7.31 6.53 1.16
N ASN A 102 8.19 5.71 0.58
CA ASN A 102 7.91 4.82 -0.52
C ASN A 102 7.73 3.40 0.03
N LEU A 103 6.51 2.87 -0.08
CA LEU A 103 6.14 1.56 0.47
C LEU A 103 6.50 0.45 -0.51
N TYR A 104 7.20 -0.56 0.00
CA TYR A 104 7.55 -1.77 -0.72
C TYR A 104 7.09 -2.99 0.08
N TYR A 105 6.45 -3.93 -0.61
CA TYR A 105 6.06 -5.23 -0.10
C TYR A 105 7.21 -6.21 -0.27
N TYR A 106 7.54 -6.96 0.78
CA TYR A 106 8.48 -8.06 0.69
C TYR A 106 7.74 -9.36 0.36
N ASP A 107 7.97 -9.88 -0.84
CA ASP A 107 7.30 -11.09 -1.31
C ASP A 107 7.97 -12.38 -0.82
N SER A 108 7.26 -13.51 -0.95
CA SER A 108 7.78 -14.82 -0.53
C SER A 108 8.98 -15.33 -1.33
N THR A 109 9.36 -14.63 -2.41
CA THR A 109 10.54 -14.94 -3.23
C THR A 109 11.77 -14.12 -2.81
N GLY A 110 11.62 -13.22 -1.85
CA GLY A 110 12.70 -12.36 -1.37
C GLY A 110 12.81 -11.03 -2.11
N ARG A 111 11.78 -10.61 -2.86
CA ARG A 111 11.80 -9.39 -3.68
C ARG A 111 11.00 -8.27 -3.05
N MET A 112 11.49 -7.04 -3.23
CA MET A 112 10.79 -5.82 -2.84
C MET A 112 9.95 -5.30 -4.00
N ILE A 113 8.64 -5.17 -3.80
CA ILE A 113 7.67 -4.74 -4.82
C ILE A 113 7.05 -3.42 -4.39
N PHE A 114 7.30 -2.35 -5.16
CA PHE A 114 6.70 -1.04 -4.91
C PHE A 114 5.17 -1.12 -4.88
N GLN A 115 4.56 -0.49 -3.88
CA GLN A 115 3.11 -0.48 -3.67
C GLN A 115 2.51 0.91 -3.89
N ASN A 116 3.00 1.91 -3.15
CA ASN A 116 2.56 3.30 -3.22
C ASN A 116 3.54 4.20 -2.45
N ALA A 117 3.34 5.50 -2.52
CA ALA A 117 4.10 6.48 -1.76
C ALA A 117 3.17 7.47 -1.07
N GLY A 118 3.61 8.03 0.05
CA GLY A 118 2.92 9.07 0.80
C GLY A 118 3.88 10.18 1.21
N ALA A 119 3.41 11.43 1.18
CA ALA A 119 4.15 12.55 1.74
C ALA A 119 4.13 12.47 3.27
N ILE A 120 5.25 12.85 3.89
CA ILE A 120 5.39 12.93 5.35
C ILE A 120 5.06 14.37 5.76
N ASP A 121 4.04 14.52 6.60
CA ASP A 121 3.58 15.83 7.06
C ASP A 121 4.56 16.48 8.06
N ALA A 122 4.25 17.71 8.47
CA ALA A 122 5.10 18.48 9.38
C ALA A 122 5.25 17.84 10.78
N ASP A 123 4.28 17.02 11.18
CA ASP A 123 4.28 16.32 12.46
C ASP A 123 4.95 14.94 12.35
N GLY A 124 5.37 14.53 11.15
CA GLY A 124 5.99 13.24 10.88
C GLY A 124 5.00 12.12 10.61
N ASN A 125 3.72 12.41 10.33
CA ASN A 125 2.76 11.38 9.96
C ASN A 125 2.80 11.09 8.46
N ILE A 126 2.57 9.83 8.12
CA ILE A 126 2.43 9.36 6.75
C ILE A 126 1.18 8.49 6.64
N SER A 127 0.51 8.54 5.49
CA SER A 127 -0.62 7.65 5.15
C SER A 127 -0.26 6.80 3.94
N LEU A 128 -0.29 5.48 4.10
CA LEU A 128 0.06 4.50 3.06
C LEU A 128 -1.06 3.49 2.86
N ASN A 129 -1.20 2.95 1.65
CA ASN A 129 -2.28 2.01 1.32
C ASN A 129 -1.86 0.54 1.37
N PHE A 130 -2.74 -0.31 1.89
CA PHE A 130 -2.53 -1.75 2.03
C PHE A 130 -3.78 -2.52 1.60
N SER A 131 -3.57 -3.75 1.12
CA SER A 131 -4.65 -4.69 0.72
C SER A 131 -4.53 -6.06 1.39
N HIS A 132 -3.39 -6.33 2.02
CA HIS A 132 -3.06 -7.59 2.67
C HIS A 132 -2.07 -7.31 3.81
N ALA A 133 -1.91 -8.27 4.71
CA ALA A 133 -0.88 -8.23 5.72
C ALA A 133 0.34 -9.03 5.28
N SER A 134 1.51 -8.44 5.54
CA SER A 134 2.83 -8.96 5.25
C SER A 134 3.90 -8.09 5.94
N GLU A 135 5.14 -8.33 5.54
CA GLU A 135 6.32 -7.52 5.77
C GLU A 135 6.46 -6.44 4.70
N TYR A 136 6.77 -5.23 5.15
CA TYR A 136 6.94 -4.06 4.30
C TYR A 136 8.16 -3.24 4.71
N ALA A 137 8.72 -2.51 3.75
CA ALA A 137 9.71 -1.49 3.98
C ALA A 137 9.20 -0.13 3.48
N VAL A 138 9.42 0.92 4.25
CA VAL A 138 9.15 2.30 3.87
C VAL A 138 10.49 3.01 3.68
N VAL A 139 10.86 3.25 2.42
CA VAL A 139 12.08 3.97 2.05
C VAL A 139 11.80 5.46 2.06
N ILE A 140 12.53 6.20 2.88
CA ILE A 140 12.33 7.65 3.07
C ILE A 140 13.27 8.40 2.10
N ALA A 141 12.69 9.18 1.19
CA ALA A 141 13.42 9.88 0.14
C ALA A 141 12.85 11.28 -0.14
N ASP A 142 13.62 12.14 -0.82
CA ASP A 142 13.17 13.49 -1.23
C ASP A 142 12.18 13.47 -2.40
N TYR A 143 11.87 12.29 -2.94
CA TYR A 143 10.95 12.09 -4.05
C TYR A 143 10.00 10.92 -3.79
N ALA A 144 8.79 11.03 -4.36
CA ALA A 144 7.87 9.91 -4.47
C ALA A 144 8.24 9.05 -5.69
N VAL A 145 8.35 7.74 -5.48
CA VAL A 145 8.37 6.77 -6.58
C VAL A 145 6.98 6.73 -7.20
N THR A 146 6.94 6.81 -8.53
CA THR A 146 5.72 6.64 -9.32
C THR A 146 5.82 5.35 -10.11
N THR A 147 4.69 4.83 -10.58
CA THR A 147 4.66 3.62 -11.41
C THR A 147 5.50 3.75 -12.69
N GLU A 148 5.74 4.98 -13.16
CA GLU A 148 6.62 5.26 -14.32
C GLU A 148 8.11 5.13 -13.98
N ASN A 149 8.49 5.31 -12.72
CA ASN A 149 9.88 5.30 -12.24
C ASN A 149 10.23 4.09 -11.36
N ALA A 150 9.27 3.20 -11.08
CA ALA A 150 9.47 2.04 -10.20
C ALA A 150 10.57 1.09 -10.70
N ASP A 151 10.75 0.98 -12.02
CA ASP A 151 11.80 0.16 -12.65
C ASP A 151 13.21 0.79 -12.60
N ASN A 152 13.34 2.08 -12.24
CA ASN A 152 14.63 2.79 -12.26
C ASN A 152 15.37 2.79 -10.90
N THR A 153 14.83 2.17 -9.85
CA THR A 153 15.45 2.22 -8.51
C THR A 153 16.54 1.17 -8.25
N ALA A 154 16.84 0.31 -9.22
CA ALA A 154 17.93 -0.69 -9.12
C ALA A 154 19.27 -0.23 -9.74
N THR A 155 19.52 1.06 -9.90
CA THR A 155 20.85 1.55 -10.30
C THR A 155 21.37 2.60 -9.34
N GLY A 156 22.29 2.16 -8.47
CA GLY A 156 23.10 3.03 -7.65
C GLY A 156 23.80 4.12 -8.47
N GLY A 157 23.80 5.31 -7.89
CA GLY A 157 24.58 6.49 -8.26
C GLY A 157 25.18 6.58 -9.66
N ILE A 158 24.57 7.39 -10.52
CA ILE A 158 25.29 8.09 -11.58
C ILE A 158 24.85 9.55 -11.60
N ALA A 159 25.68 10.41 -11.03
CA ALA A 159 25.69 11.81 -11.46
C ALA A 159 26.35 11.86 -12.84
N THR A 160 25.60 12.13 -13.89
CA THR A 160 26.13 12.73 -15.13
C THR A 160 25.04 13.56 -15.78
N GLY A 161 25.33 14.85 -15.97
CA GLY A 161 24.69 15.63 -17.02
C GLY A 161 24.93 15.00 -18.39
N ASP A 162 24.11 15.46 -19.33
CA ASP A 162 24.04 15.16 -20.76
C ASP A 162 23.10 14.03 -21.24
N SER A 163 22.08 14.54 -21.94
CA SER A 163 21.13 13.99 -22.90
C SER A 163 21.59 12.74 -23.68
N THR A 164 20.84 11.65 -23.60
CA THR A 164 20.40 10.82 -24.75
C THR A 164 19.34 9.79 -24.32
N PRO A 165 18.41 9.38 -25.21
CA PRO A 165 17.25 8.58 -24.82
C PRO A 165 17.61 7.08 -24.77
N ILE A 166 17.48 6.46 -23.59
CA ILE A 166 17.65 5.01 -23.45
C ILE A 166 16.31 4.36 -23.79
N ALA A 167 16.26 3.73 -24.96
CA ALA A 167 15.20 2.80 -25.34
C ALA A 167 15.27 1.57 -24.42
N LEU A 168 14.27 1.36 -23.58
CA LEU A 168 14.16 0.17 -22.72
C LEU A 168 12.80 -0.49 -22.90
N TYR A 169 12.84 -1.80 -23.09
CA TYR A 169 11.76 -2.68 -23.52
C TYR A 169 10.63 -2.74 -22.48
N ALA A 170 9.42 -2.37 -22.90
CA ALA A 170 8.21 -2.47 -22.10
C ALA A 170 7.76 -3.94 -21.94
N VAL A 171 7.76 -4.46 -20.71
CA VAL A 171 7.01 -5.67 -20.36
C VAL A 171 5.62 -5.25 -19.91
N LEU A 172 4.63 -5.55 -20.75
CA LEU A 172 3.21 -5.31 -20.52
C LEU A 172 2.66 -6.28 -19.47
N CYS A 173 2.19 -5.79 -18.33
CA CYS A 173 1.24 -6.51 -17.49
C CYS A 173 -0.18 -5.96 -17.70
N VAL A 174 -0.92 -6.65 -18.57
CA VAL A 174 -2.35 -6.41 -18.84
C VAL A 174 -3.17 -6.98 -17.68
N MET A 175 -3.73 -6.12 -16.84
CA MET A 175 -4.85 -6.50 -15.96
C MET A 175 -6.15 -6.13 -16.66
N ALA A 176 -6.75 -7.11 -17.33
CA ALA A 176 -8.03 -7.00 -18.00
C ALA A 176 -9.15 -6.79 -16.96
N ILE A 177 -9.75 -5.61 -16.96
CA ILE A 177 -11.02 -5.36 -16.26
C ILE A 177 -12.13 -6.04 -17.07
N ALA A 178 -12.66 -7.13 -16.53
CA ALA A 178 -13.89 -7.75 -17.03
C ALA A 178 -15.09 -6.88 -16.65
N LEU A 179 -15.59 -6.10 -17.61
CA LEU A 179 -16.90 -5.46 -17.53
C LEU A 179 -17.72 -5.83 -18.78
N ALA A 180 -18.38 -6.98 -18.74
CA ALA A 180 -19.51 -7.27 -19.61
C ALA A 180 -20.78 -7.20 -18.76
N GLY A 181 -21.31 -5.98 -18.65
CA GLY A 181 -22.60 -5.71 -18.05
C GLY A 181 -23.72 -6.41 -18.81
N ILE A 182 -24.53 -7.14 -18.06
CA ILE A 182 -25.81 -7.71 -18.48
C ILE A 182 -26.76 -6.55 -18.77
N ALA A 183 -27.01 -6.26 -20.05
CA ALA A 183 -28.10 -5.38 -20.47
C ALA A 183 -29.24 -6.22 -21.04
N ALA A 184 -30.12 -6.69 -20.15
CA ALA A 184 -31.44 -7.13 -20.52
C ALA A 184 -32.27 -5.91 -20.96
N VAL A 185 -32.52 -5.76 -22.26
CA VAL A 185 -33.60 -4.90 -22.76
C VAL A 185 -34.49 -5.74 -23.66
N THR A 186 -35.53 -6.30 -23.03
CA THR A 186 -36.75 -6.67 -23.72
C THR A 186 -37.58 -5.40 -23.96
N ARG A 187 -37.90 -5.08 -25.22
CA ARG A 187 -39.12 -4.33 -25.59
C ARG A 187 -39.40 -4.33 -27.11
N LYS A 188 -40.14 -5.36 -27.54
CA LYS A 188 -41.43 -5.32 -28.28
C LYS A 188 -41.81 -4.00 -29.01
N LYS A 189 -41.91 -4.01 -30.35
CA LYS A 189 -43.16 -3.91 -31.17
C LYS A 189 -42.93 -3.48 -32.64
N ASN A 190 -43.52 -4.28 -33.54
CA ASN A 190 -44.25 -4.01 -34.80
C ASN A 190 -43.78 -2.92 -35.80
N VAL A 191 -43.60 -3.30 -37.07
CA VAL A 191 -44.64 -3.37 -38.14
C VAL A 191 -44.37 -4.60 -39.01
#